data_AF-A0A8K0PYU6-F1
#
_entry.id   AF-A0A8K0PYU6-F1
#
_cell.length_a   1.000
_cell.length_b   1.000
_cell.length_c   1.000
_cell.angle_alpha   90.00
_cell.angle_beta   90.00
_cell.angle_gamma   90.00
#
_symmetry.space_group_name_H-M   'P 1'
#
loop_
_entity.id
_entity.type
_entity.pdbx_description
1 polymer ?
#
loop_
_entity_poly.entity_id
_entity_poly.type
_entity_poly.pdbx_seq_one_letter_code
_entity_poly.pdbx_strand_id
1 'polypeptide(L)'
;MSTSSGRKGSCTRCGHQMNEHAKSSESKCKKCKKVFDICQVPYHGLGSENSGGWRICYVPCACGNRYYSDKARVARPLEPHEYIPGHPGYRPIEQEATEHADMTGDEDLSTYTASTDTTRDYTAQSQSYGMFTEHDSNPSVLATSPPDAGPSNVGHRRTVSNSTDPLHWDEERFREETSMASLAQQLDQAQLDDNEVQPDDNLIDGTKSTFVAEFTLKKDQIQFKNVNGQKSRAPQNEWTMAKVYYEAELVDCLTYLAPSGNRYYMWLPSGYAQGESSTSRRRKHRS
;
A
#
# COMPACT_ATOMS: atom_id res chain seq x y z
N MET A 1 -17.47 -11.22 27.86
CA MET A 1 -18.29 -11.70 26.72
C MET A 1 -17.35 -12.13 25.61
N SER A 2 -17.39 -13.40 25.18
CA SER A 2 -16.50 -13.89 24.12
C SER A 2 -16.87 -13.20 22.80
N THR A 3 -15.93 -12.60 22.06
CA THR A 3 -16.20 -11.87 20.79
C THR A 3 -15.84 -12.66 19.54
N SER A 4 -15.44 -13.92 19.71
CA SER A 4 -14.98 -14.82 18.65
C SER A 4 -16.06 -15.17 17.63
N SER A 5 -15.67 -15.24 16.36
CA SER A 5 -16.54 -15.65 15.25
C SER A 5 -17.02 -17.11 15.30
N GLY A 6 -16.41 -17.95 16.15
CA GLY A 6 -16.71 -19.38 16.26
C GLY A 6 -16.20 -20.21 15.08
N ARG A 7 -15.52 -19.60 14.10
CA ARG A 7 -14.84 -20.28 13.00
C ARG A 7 -13.43 -20.68 13.43
N LYS A 8 -12.96 -21.83 12.94
CA LYS A 8 -11.60 -22.33 13.14
C LYS A 8 -10.69 -21.86 12.00
N GLY A 9 -9.38 -21.78 12.25
CA GLY A 9 -8.36 -21.43 11.26
C GLY A 9 -7.99 -19.95 11.27
N SER A 10 -7.13 -19.57 10.33
CA SER A 10 -6.68 -18.20 10.08
C SER A 10 -7.47 -17.52 8.96
N CYS A 11 -7.56 -16.21 9.02
CA CYS A 11 -8.12 -15.39 7.96
C CYS A 11 -7.18 -15.42 6.74
N THR A 12 -7.71 -15.71 5.55
CA THR A 12 -6.94 -15.76 4.31
C THR A 12 -6.46 -14.40 3.80
N ARG A 13 -6.78 -13.30 4.51
CA ARG A 13 -6.46 -11.93 4.08
C ARG A 13 -5.49 -11.23 5.01
N CYS A 14 -5.77 -11.20 6.31
CA CYS A 14 -4.87 -10.60 7.30
C CYS A 14 -4.05 -11.63 8.09
N GLY A 15 -4.32 -12.94 7.93
CA GLY A 15 -3.56 -14.01 8.61
C GLY A 15 -3.92 -14.23 10.07
N HIS A 16 -4.59 -13.27 10.71
CA HIS A 16 -5.08 -13.37 12.08
C HIS A 16 -6.07 -14.51 12.27
N GLN A 17 -6.14 -15.03 13.50
CA GLN A 17 -6.99 -16.17 13.80
C GLN A 17 -8.48 -15.78 13.72
N MET A 18 -9.34 -16.72 13.32
CA MET A 18 -10.77 -16.42 13.15
C MET A 18 -11.52 -16.19 14.47
N ASN A 19 -10.92 -16.55 15.61
CA ASN A 19 -11.40 -16.18 16.95
C ASN A 19 -11.12 -14.70 17.29
N GLU A 20 -10.22 -14.02 16.57
CA GLU A 20 -9.94 -12.59 16.69
C GLU A 20 -10.81 -11.75 15.75
N HIS A 21 -11.68 -12.41 14.98
CA HIS A 21 -12.67 -11.76 14.14
C HIS A 21 -14.00 -11.63 14.86
N ALA A 22 -14.73 -10.55 14.56
CA ALA A 22 -16.05 -10.29 15.09
C ALA A 22 -17.01 -11.46 14.83
N LYS A 23 -17.91 -11.67 15.81
CA LYS A 23 -19.02 -12.60 15.69
C LYS A 23 -19.81 -12.38 14.41
N SER A 24 -20.15 -13.48 13.74
CA SER A 24 -21.00 -13.43 12.56
C SER A 24 -22.36 -12.78 12.84
N SER A 25 -22.91 -12.86 14.06
CA SER A 25 -24.14 -12.15 14.44
C SER A 25 -24.00 -10.63 14.43
N GLU A 26 -22.79 -10.11 14.66
CA GLU A 26 -22.49 -8.67 14.79
C GLU A 26 -21.89 -8.09 13.51
N SER A 27 -21.50 -8.94 12.56
CA SER A 27 -20.89 -8.56 11.28
C SER A 27 -21.76 -8.94 10.08
N LYS A 28 -23.09 -9.01 10.20
CA LYS A 28 -23.98 -9.29 9.06
C LYS A 28 -24.55 -8.04 8.41
N CYS A 29 -24.65 -8.05 7.10
CA CYS A 29 -25.45 -7.07 6.36
C CYS A 29 -26.92 -7.19 6.75
N LYS A 30 -27.54 -6.09 7.19
CA LYS A 30 -28.95 -6.04 7.60
C LYS A 30 -29.90 -6.44 6.48
N LYS A 31 -29.55 -6.17 5.20
CA LYS A 31 -30.33 -6.50 4.00
C LYS A 31 -30.13 -7.94 3.52
N CYS A 32 -28.93 -8.30 3.07
CA CYS A 32 -28.68 -9.60 2.43
C CYS A 32 -28.15 -10.70 3.36
N LYS A 33 -27.92 -10.40 4.65
CA LYS A 33 -27.45 -11.32 5.69
C LYS A 33 -26.08 -11.97 5.44
N LYS A 34 -25.34 -11.56 4.41
CA LYS A 34 -23.95 -11.95 4.21
C LYS A 34 -23.07 -11.42 5.35
N VAL A 35 -22.07 -12.20 5.76
CA VAL A 35 -21.18 -11.95 6.90
C VAL A 35 -19.91 -11.24 6.44
N PHE A 36 -19.61 -10.09 7.02
CA PHE A 36 -18.33 -9.41 6.91
C PHE A 36 -17.29 -10.10 7.80
N ASP A 37 -16.08 -10.24 7.29
CA ASP A 37 -14.93 -10.62 8.13
C ASP A 37 -14.30 -9.35 8.66
N ILE A 38 -14.46 -9.11 9.97
CA ILE A 38 -13.95 -7.92 10.65
C ILE A 38 -12.94 -8.37 11.69
N CYS A 39 -11.67 -8.05 11.50
CA CYS A 39 -10.60 -8.33 12.45
C CYS A 39 -10.63 -7.30 13.60
N GLN A 40 -10.56 -7.79 14.83
CA GLN A 40 -10.59 -6.97 16.05
C GLN A 40 -9.19 -6.75 16.65
N VAL A 41 -8.14 -7.31 16.03
CA VAL A 41 -6.77 -7.15 16.49
C VAL A 41 -6.36 -5.68 16.34
N PRO A 42 -5.78 -5.05 17.38
CA PRO A 42 -5.41 -3.63 17.34
C PRO A 42 -4.25 -3.32 16.38
N TYR A 43 -3.45 -4.32 16.01
CA TYR A 43 -2.28 -4.16 15.15
C TYR A 43 -2.46 -4.91 13.84
N HIS A 44 -2.26 -4.22 12.73
CA HIS A 44 -2.21 -4.77 11.38
C HIS A 44 -0.99 -4.14 10.69
N GLY A 45 -0.07 -4.97 10.17
CA GLY A 45 1.17 -4.48 9.55
C GLY A 45 2.22 -3.97 10.55
N LEU A 46 3.22 -3.25 10.03
CA LEU A 46 4.49 -2.99 10.71
C LEU A 46 4.67 -1.61 11.36
N GLY A 47 3.74 -0.64 11.25
CA GLY A 47 4.20 0.72 11.57
C GLY A 47 3.22 1.87 11.71
N SER A 48 2.16 1.77 12.52
CA SER A 48 1.71 3.02 13.15
C SER A 48 1.19 2.83 14.56
N GLU A 49 1.68 3.67 15.48
CA GLU A 49 1.14 3.80 16.84
C GLU A 49 -0.36 4.17 16.84
N ASN A 50 -0.88 4.59 15.69
CA ASN A 50 -2.29 4.91 15.44
C ASN A 50 -3.04 3.85 14.62
N SER A 51 -2.47 2.65 14.39
CA SER A 51 -3.15 1.58 13.63
C SER A 51 -4.34 0.96 14.37
N GLY A 52 -4.54 1.33 15.64
CA GLY A 52 -5.61 0.84 16.51
C GLY A 52 -6.99 1.01 15.87
N GLY A 53 -7.68 -0.10 15.61
CA GLY A 53 -9.05 -0.07 15.11
C GLY A 53 -9.47 -1.35 14.41
N TRP A 54 -10.77 -1.55 14.28
CA TRP A 54 -11.30 -2.71 13.56
C TRP A 54 -11.01 -2.61 12.06
N ARG A 55 -10.55 -3.71 11.47
CA ARG A 55 -10.31 -3.81 10.02
C ARG A 55 -11.32 -4.73 9.37
N ILE A 56 -11.83 -4.35 8.21
CA ILE A 56 -12.70 -5.18 7.38
C ILE A 56 -11.81 -5.95 6.41
N CYS A 57 -11.60 -7.23 6.72
CA CYS A 57 -10.90 -8.15 5.86
C CYS A 57 -11.71 -8.41 4.60
N TYR A 58 -13.04 -8.62 4.71
CA TYR A 58 -13.89 -8.95 3.56
C TYR A 58 -15.29 -8.35 3.58
N VAL A 59 -15.67 -7.75 2.44
CA VAL A 59 -17.01 -7.26 2.11
C VAL A 59 -17.64 -8.14 1.03
N PRO A 60 -18.56 -9.07 1.36
CA PRO A 60 -19.16 -10.00 0.39
C PRO A 60 -20.41 -9.43 -0.33
N CYS A 61 -20.79 -8.18 -0.07
CA CYS A 61 -22.03 -7.60 -0.59
C CYS A 61 -21.89 -6.15 -1.04
N ALA A 62 -22.63 -5.78 -2.08
CA ALA A 62 -22.73 -4.42 -2.60
C ALA A 62 -24.02 -3.70 -2.16
N CYS A 63 -24.60 -4.07 -1.01
CA CYS A 63 -25.84 -3.43 -0.53
C CYS A 63 -25.63 -1.97 -0.11
N GLY A 64 -24.39 -1.56 0.16
CA GLY A 64 -24.00 -0.23 0.62
C GLY A 64 -24.00 -0.07 2.14
N ASN A 65 -23.24 0.93 2.61
CA ASN A 65 -22.91 1.16 4.03
C ASN A 65 -24.14 1.34 4.94
N ARG A 66 -25.27 1.80 4.40
CA ARG A 66 -26.52 1.97 5.18
C ARG A 66 -27.08 0.66 5.74
N TYR A 67 -26.74 -0.49 5.14
CA TYR A 67 -27.18 -1.79 5.64
C TYR A 67 -26.08 -2.53 6.40
N TYR A 68 -24.90 -1.94 6.57
CA TYR A 68 -23.82 -2.60 7.30
C TYR A 68 -24.14 -2.58 8.80
N SER A 69 -23.61 -3.54 9.53
CA SER A 69 -23.70 -3.51 10.99
C SER A 69 -22.90 -2.33 11.54
N ASP A 70 -23.16 -1.92 12.77
CA ASP A 70 -22.45 -0.77 13.34
C ASP A 70 -20.94 -1.05 13.44
N LYS A 71 -20.55 -2.31 13.68
CA LYS A 71 -19.15 -2.73 13.62
C LYS A 71 -18.52 -2.58 12.23
N ALA A 72 -19.24 -3.00 11.19
CA ALA A 72 -18.77 -2.86 9.82
C ALA A 72 -18.76 -1.40 9.34
N ARG A 73 -19.51 -0.50 9.99
CA ARG A 73 -19.50 0.93 9.65
C ARG A 73 -18.30 1.69 10.23
N VAL A 74 -17.84 1.28 11.42
CA VAL A 74 -16.68 1.90 12.09
C VAL A 74 -15.36 1.26 11.68
N ALA A 75 -15.39 0.03 11.17
CA ALA A 75 -14.21 -0.66 10.71
C ALA A 75 -13.70 -0.08 9.38
N ARG A 76 -12.38 0.04 9.25
CA ARG A 76 -11.72 0.50 8.02
C ARG A 76 -11.36 -0.69 7.12
N PRO A 77 -11.32 -0.54 5.79
CA PRO A 77 -10.74 -1.56 4.92
C PRO A 77 -9.28 -1.85 5.30
N LEU A 78 -8.79 -3.06 5.00
CA LEU A 78 -7.37 -3.36 5.10
C LEU A 78 -6.57 -2.48 4.13
N GLU A 79 -5.47 -1.92 4.61
CA GLU A 79 -4.51 -1.23 3.76
C GLU A 79 -3.63 -2.25 3.00
N PRO A 80 -3.04 -1.88 1.85
CA PRO A 80 -2.30 -2.83 1.01
C PRO A 80 -1.21 -3.62 1.74
N HIS A 81 -0.53 -3.00 2.70
CA HIS A 81 0.52 -3.64 3.49
C HIS A 81 0.02 -4.47 4.66
N GLU A 82 -1.28 -4.38 5.00
CA GLU A 82 -1.92 -5.14 6.08
C GLU A 82 -2.38 -6.54 5.63
N TYR A 83 -2.34 -6.83 4.32
CA TYR A 83 -2.62 -8.16 3.79
C TYR A 83 -1.46 -9.14 4.10
N ILE A 84 -1.75 -10.44 4.11
CA ILE A 84 -0.72 -11.47 4.23
C ILE A 84 0.20 -11.50 3.01
N PRO A 85 1.50 -11.81 3.18
CA PRO A 85 2.38 -12.09 2.06
C PRO A 85 1.79 -13.19 1.17
N GLY A 86 1.60 -12.89 -0.12
CA GLY A 86 0.99 -13.80 -1.10
C GLY A 86 -0.48 -13.52 -1.42
N HIS A 87 -1.16 -12.63 -0.71
CA HIS A 87 -2.47 -12.15 -1.14
C HIS A 87 -2.31 -11.18 -2.33
N PRO A 88 -3.18 -11.20 -3.37
CA PRO A 88 -3.05 -10.31 -4.53
C PRO A 88 -3.09 -8.81 -4.21
N GLY A 89 -3.76 -8.45 -3.11
CA GLY A 89 -3.82 -7.08 -2.60
C GLY A 89 -2.63 -6.66 -1.73
N TYR A 90 -1.68 -7.57 -1.46
CA TYR A 90 -0.52 -7.25 -0.65
C TYR A 90 0.45 -6.34 -1.43
N ARG A 91 0.77 -5.19 -0.83
CA ARG A 91 1.84 -4.29 -1.26
C ARG A 91 2.68 -3.97 -0.03
N PRO A 92 3.98 -4.30 0.01
CA PRO A 92 4.86 -3.84 1.08
C PRO A 92 4.77 -2.32 1.22
N ILE A 93 4.89 -1.82 2.46
CA ILE A 93 5.22 -0.40 2.64
C ILE A 93 6.60 -0.27 1.99
N GLU A 94 6.69 0.50 0.91
CA GLU A 94 7.98 1.05 0.52
C GLU A 94 8.42 1.82 1.75
N GLN A 95 9.37 1.26 2.50
CA GLN A 95 10.15 2.08 3.40
C GLN A 95 10.74 3.11 2.47
N GLU A 96 10.06 4.26 2.35
CA GLU A 96 10.68 5.47 1.87
C GLU A 96 11.98 5.46 2.63
N ALA A 97 13.06 5.22 1.87
CA ALA A 97 14.37 5.24 2.42
C ALA A 97 14.46 6.67 2.92
N THR A 98 14.14 6.86 4.20
CA THR A 98 14.62 7.97 4.98
C THR A 98 16.09 7.64 5.13
N GLU A 99 16.78 7.69 3.98
CA GLU A 99 18.11 8.19 3.81
C GLU A 99 18.12 9.39 4.74
N HIS A 100 18.59 9.14 5.95
CA HIS A 100 19.75 9.80 6.51
C HIS A 100 20.51 10.58 5.42
N ALA A 101 19.90 11.65 4.92
CA ALA A 101 20.60 12.81 4.45
C ALA A 101 21.28 13.37 5.70
N ASP A 102 22.41 12.75 6.01
CA ASP A 102 23.66 13.44 6.18
C ASP A 102 23.47 14.85 6.75
N MET A 103 23.15 14.88 8.05
CA MET A 103 23.48 16.02 8.90
C MET A 103 24.98 15.98 9.24
N THR A 104 25.85 15.72 8.25
CA THR A 104 27.22 16.24 8.24
C THR A 104 27.17 17.71 7.83
N GLY A 105 26.52 18.50 8.68
CA GLY A 105 26.73 19.94 8.75
C GLY A 105 27.73 20.17 9.87
N ASP A 106 29.01 19.98 9.56
CA ASP A 106 30.13 20.39 10.40
C ASP A 106 30.00 21.87 10.78
N GLU A 107 30.12 22.11 12.09
CA GLU A 107 30.86 23.22 12.67
C GLU A 107 30.47 24.65 12.23
N ASP A 108 29.71 25.33 13.08
CA ASP A 108 30.23 26.62 13.53
C ASP A 108 30.05 26.87 15.02
N LEU A 109 31.18 27.26 15.59
CA LEU A 109 31.52 27.42 16.98
C LEU A 109 31.00 28.78 17.45
N SER A 110 29.99 28.84 18.31
CA SER A 110 29.60 30.10 18.95
C SER A 110 29.08 29.93 20.37
N THR A 111 30.03 30.14 21.29
CA THR A 111 29.93 30.98 22.49
C THR A 111 28.81 30.71 23.51
N TYR A 112 29.27 30.14 24.62
CA TYR A 112 28.70 30.17 25.97
C TYR A 112 27.97 31.47 26.33
N THR A 113 26.79 31.35 26.96
CA THR A 113 26.55 31.91 28.30
C THR A 113 25.38 31.22 29.02
N ALA A 114 25.73 30.56 30.12
CA ALA A 114 25.10 30.51 31.45
C ALA A 114 23.57 30.34 31.66
N SER A 115 23.28 29.35 32.52
CA SER A 115 22.22 29.29 33.55
C SER A 115 20.79 29.00 33.07
N THR A 116 20.00 28.11 33.65
CA THR A 116 19.90 27.66 35.06
C THR A 116 19.46 26.20 35.19
N ASP A 117 20.14 25.50 36.08
CA ASP A 117 19.62 24.63 37.15
C ASP A 117 18.11 24.34 37.16
N THR A 118 17.71 23.08 36.95
CA THR A 118 16.51 22.50 37.56
C THR A 118 16.71 20.99 37.68
N THR A 119 17.14 20.58 38.86
CA THR A 119 17.10 19.21 39.37
C THR A 119 15.66 18.70 39.39
N ARG A 120 15.38 17.57 38.75
CA ARG A 120 14.17 16.80 39.03
C ARG A 120 14.45 15.31 38.95
N ASP A 121 14.23 14.68 40.09
CA ASP A 121 14.39 13.25 40.38
C ASP A 121 13.65 12.36 39.39
N TYR A 122 14.37 11.39 38.83
CA TYR A 122 13.78 10.20 38.20
C TYR A 122 14.03 8.98 39.10
N THR A 123 12.97 8.57 39.79
CA THR A 123 12.90 7.33 40.53
C THR A 123 12.88 6.15 39.55
N ALA A 124 13.89 5.31 39.62
CA ALA A 124 13.96 4.05 38.89
C ALA A 124 12.85 3.10 39.34
N GLN A 125 12.03 2.63 38.40
CA GLN A 125 11.13 1.49 38.61
C GLN A 125 11.54 0.38 37.63
N SER A 126 12.42 -0.49 38.12
CA SER A 126 12.81 -1.74 37.50
C SER A 126 11.60 -2.69 37.46
N GLN A 127 11.06 -2.96 36.26
CA GLN A 127 10.15 -4.09 36.06
C GLN A 127 10.96 -5.28 35.54
N SER A 128 11.01 -6.30 36.38
CA SER A 128 11.61 -7.62 36.17
C SER A 128 10.94 -8.34 35.00
N TYR A 129 11.73 -8.76 34.02
CA TYR A 129 11.31 -9.73 33.02
C TYR A 129 11.04 -11.08 33.69
N GLY A 130 9.81 -11.56 33.54
CA GLY A 130 9.37 -12.87 33.98
C GLY A 130 9.99 -13.98 33.13
N MET A 131 10.60 -14.93 33.82
CA MET A 131 11.19 -16.18 33.33
C MET A 131 10.28 -16.91 32.33
N PHE A 132 10.87 -17.26 31.19
CA PHE A 132 10.40 -18.32 30.29
C PHE A 132 10.49 -19.66 31.02
N THR A 133 9.36 -20.37 31.17
CA THR A 133 9.34 -21.78 31.53
C THR A 133 9.52 -22.61 30.26
N GLU A 134 10.71 -23.17 30.09
CA GLU A 134 10.99 -24.24 29.13
C GLU A 134 10.32 -25.53 29.62
N HIS A 135 9.42 -26.07 28.80
CA HIS A 135 8.89 -27.42 28.98
C HIS A 135 9.81 -28.39 28.23
N ASP A 136 10.74 -28.98 28.98
CA ASP A 136 11.49 -30.15 28.57
C ASP A 136 10.55 -31.36 28.39
N SER A 137 10.69 -32.04 27.26
CA SER A 137 10.23 -33.42 27.09
C SER A 137 11.27 -34.17 26.28
N ASN A 138 12.08 -34.89 27.04
CA ASN A 138 12.99 -35.96 26.65
C ASN A 138 12.19 -37.10 25.94
N PRO A 139 12.82 -37.90 25.05
CA PRO A 139 13.37 -39.15 25.59
C PRO A 139 14.71 -39.62 24.97
N SER A 140 15.58 -40.02 25.89
CA SER A 140 16.49 -41.17 25.91
C SER A 140 16.75 -41.92 24.59
N VAL A 141 18.02 -41.93 24.16
CA VAL A 141 18.67 -43.14 23.63
C VAL A 141 20.12 -43.21 24.12
N LEU A 142 20.44 -44.29 24.84
CA LEU A 142 21.79 -44.72 25.21
C LEU A 142 22.61 -45.07 23.95
N ALA A 143 23.85 -44.60 23.88
CA ALA A 143 24.92 -45.33 23.20
C ALA A 143 26.29 -45.01 23.82
N THR A 144 27.06 -46.07 24.03
CA THR A 144 28.27 -46.18 24.83
C THR A 144 29.52 -46.11 23.93
N SER A 145 30.50 -45.26 24.30
CA SER A 145 31.99 -45.31 24.15
C SER A 145 32.65 -45.74 22.81
N PRO A 146 33.84 -45.20 22.39
CA PRO A 146 35.12 -45.26 23.13
C PRO A 146 36.04 -44.01 23.04
N PRO A 147 37.15 -43.97 23.82
CA PRO A 147 38.12 -42.87 23.80
C PRO A 147 39.15 -43.13 22.69
N ASP A 148 39.46 -42.10 21.88
CA ASP A 148 40.55 -42.23 20.92
C ASP A 148 41.39 -40.95 20.78
N ALA A 149 42.67 -41.20 20.57
CA ALA A 149 43.81 -40.35 20.80
C ALA A 149 43.84 -39.07 19.95
N GLY A 150 44.35 -37.99 20.55
CA GLY A 150 44.52 -36.70 19.88
C GLY A 150 45.61 -36.70 18.80
N PRO A 151 45.59 -35.73 17.89
CA PRO A 151 46.75 -35.36 17.09
C PRO A 151 47.45 -34.11 17.65
N SER A 152 48.77 -34.14 17.56
CA SER A 152 49.74 -33.16 18.04
C SER A 152 49.54 -31.74 17.50
N ASN A 153 49.71 -30.76 18.39
CA ASN A 153 49.92 -29.36 18.04
C ASN A 153 51.20 -29.18 17.20
N VAL A 154 51.07 -29.16 15.88
CA VAL A 154 52.11 -28.66 14.97
C VAL A 154 51.98 -27.14 14.94
N GLY A 155 52.90 -26.47 15.62
CA GLY A 155 52.98 -25.01 15.62
C GLY A 155 53.29 -24.48 14.22
N HIS A 156 52.30 -23.84 13.60
CA HIS A 156 52.51 -23.05 12.38
C HIS A 156 53.33 -21.80 12.72
N ARG A 157 54.61 -21.82 12.38
CA ARG A 157 55.46 -20.63 12.33
C ARG A 157 54.90 -19.69 11.25
N ARG A 158 54.37 -18.53 11.66
CA ARG A 158 53.95 -17.48 10.73
C ARG A 158 55.18 -16.85 10.10
N THR A 159 55.40 -17.11 8.82
CA THR A 159 56.29 -16.28 8.00
C THR A 159 55.56 -14.97 7.72
N VAL A 160 56.10 -13.86 8.21
CA VAL A 160 55.69 -12.50 7.85
C VAL A 160 56.04 -12.28 6.37
N SER A 161 55.14 -12.68 5.49
CA SER A 161 55.12 -12.27 4.09
C SER A 161 54.47 -10.89 4.01
N ASN A 162 55.17 -9.92 3.43
CA ASN A 162 54.67 -8.60 3.02
C ASN A 162 53.61 -8.77 1.91
N SER A 163 52.49 -9.40 2.26
CA SER A 163 51.32 -9.49 1.39
C SER A 163 50.61 -8.15 1.49
N THR A 164 50.67 -7.36 0.43
CA THR A 164 49.73 -6.25 0.22
C THR A 164 48.33 -6.86 0.33
N ASP A 165 47.63 -6.56 1.42
CA ASP A 165 46.29 -7.06 1.68
C ASP A 165 45.37 -6.49 0.59
N PRO A 166 44.76 -7.32 -0.28
CA PRO A 166 43.86 -6.84 -1.32
C PRO A 166 42.60 -6.16 -0.77
N LEU A 167 42.36 -6.22 0.55
CA LEU A 167 41.30 -5.48 1.24
C LEU A 167 41.75 -4.11 1.74
N HIS A 168 43.04 -3.79 1.68
CA HIS A 168 43.51 -2.46 2.06
C HIS A 168 43.34 -1.52 0.88
N TRP A 169 42.26 -0.74 0.91
CA TRP A 169 42.02 0.30 -0.08
C TRP A 169 42.95 1.46 0.27
N ASP A 170 43.76 1.89 -0.69
CA ASP A 170 44.48 3.15 -0.52
C ASP A 170 43.48 4.30 -0.63
N GLU A 171 43.75 5.34 0.16
CA GLU A 171 42.93 6.55 0.26
C GLU A 171 42.66 7.18 -1.11
N GLU A 172 43.60 7.03 -2.05
CA GLU A 172 43.49 7.54 -3.42
C GLU A 172 42.41 6.81 -4.21
N ARG A 173 42.38 5.46 -4.19
CA ARG A 173 41.34 4.67 -4.86
C ARG A 173 39.96 4.88 -4.23
N PHE A 174 39.90 5.02 -2.90
CA PHE A 174 38.65 5.34 -2.22
C PHE A 174 38.07 6.67 -2.70
N ARG A 175 38.91 7.71 -2.86
CA ARG A 175 38.47 9.01 -3.38
C ARG A 175 38.02 8.95 -4.83
N GLU A 176 38.72 8.20 -5.68
CA GLU A 176 38.32 8.03 -7.08
C GLU A 176 36.95 7.34 -7.20
N GLU A 177 36.73 6.22 -6.51
CA GLU A 177 35.43 5.51 -6.56
C GLU A 177 34.29 6.35 -5.96
N THR A 178 34.55 7.07 -4.86
CA THR A 178 33.54 7.95 -4.26
C THR A 178 33.18 9.13 -5.18
N SER A 179 34.16 9.68 -5.90
CA SER A 179 33.92 10.79 -6.85
C SER A 179 33.07 10.35 -8.06
N MET A 180 33.26 9.13 -8.55
CA MET A 180 32.45 8.58 -9.65
C MET A 180 31.02 8.28 -9.21
N ALA A 181 30.82 7.77 -7.99
CA ALA A 181 29.49 7.54 -7.43
C ALA A 181 28.68 8.83 -7.30
N SER A 182 29.32 9.92 -6.82
CA SER A 182 28.68 11.23 -6.72
C SER A 182 28.29 11.82 -8.09
N LEU A 183 29.14 11.65 -9.11
CA LEU A 183 28.83 12.08 -10.48
C LEU A 183 27.66 11.30 -11.09
N ALA A 184 27.59 9.99 -10.84
CA ALA A 184 26.48 9.15 -11.30
C ALA A 184 25.15 9.58 -10.66
N GLN A 185 25.16 9.91 -9.37
CA GLN A 185 23.99 10.39 -8.65
C GLN A 185 23.52 11.77 -9.16
N GLN A 186 24.45 12.68 -9.50
CA GLN A 186 24.10 13.96 -10.13
C GLN A 186 23.48 13.80 -11.53
N LEU A 187 23.95 12.85 -12.32
CA LEU A 187 23.37 12.57 -13.64
C LEU A 187 21.97 11.97 -13.54
N ASP A 188 21.70 11.14 -12.54
CA ASP A 188 20.37 10.57 -12.28
C ASP A 188 19.39 11.65 -11.80
N GLN A 189 19.84 12.55 -10.92
CA GLN A 189 19.05 13.69 -10.46
C GLN A 189 18.69 14.65 -11.61
N ALA A 190 19.66 14.94 -12.50
CA ALA A 190 19.45 15.82 -13.65
C ALA A 190 18.49 15.23 -14.70
N GLN A 191 18.26 13.92 -14.73
CA GLN A 191 17.23 13.30 -15.60
C GLN A 191 15.82 13.41 -15.02
N LEU A 192 15.66 13.65 -13.72
CA LEU A 192 14.36 13.74 -13.07
C LEU A 192 13.78 15.17 -13.09
N ASP A 193 14.63 16.20 -13.10
CA ASP A 193 14.17 17.60 -13.02
C ASP A 193 13.62 18.17 -14.35
N ASP A 194 13.88 17.54 -15.50
CA ASP A 194 13.47 18.07 -16.81
C ASP A 194 12.13 17.52 -17.34
N ASN A 195 11.40 16.65 -16.61
CA ASN A 195 10.13 16.09 -17.10
C ASN A 195 9.03 15.81 -16.07
N GLU A 196 9.13 16.28 -14.82
CA GLU A 196 7.97 16.23 -13.92
C GLU A 196 7.00 17.40 -14.19
N VAL A 197 6.50 17.45 -15.43
CA VAL A 197 5.19 18.03 -15.70
C VAL A 197 4.22 17.10 -14.98
N GLN A 198 3.78 17.48 -13.79
CA GLN A 198 2.59 16.87 -13.19
C GLN A 198 1.54 16.82 -14.29
N PRO A 199 1.13 15.63 -14.76
CA PRO A 199 0.09 15.56 -15.77
C PRO A 199 -1.10 16.21 -15.10
N ASP A 200 -1.46 17.40 -15.56
CA ASP A 200 -2.65 18.09 -15.09
C ASP A 200 -3.78 17.08 -15.36
N ASP A 201 -4.26 16.40 -14.30
CA ASP A 201 -4.93 15.07 -14.32
C ASP A 201 -6.23 15.02 -15.16
N ASN A 202 -6.54 16.13 -15.82
CA ASN A 202 -7.70 16.37 -16.64
C ASN A 202 -7.37 16.62 -18.12
N LEU A 203 -6.11 16.46 -18.56
CA LEU A 203 -5.75 16.60 -19.97
C LEU A 203 -5.97 15.30 -20.74
N ILE A 204 -7.04 15.25 -21.55
CA ILE A 204 -7.23 14.22 -22.57
C ILE A 204 -6.90 14.87 -23.91
N ASP A 205 -5.86 14.37 -24.59
CA ASP A 205 -5.33 14.92 -25.85
C ASP A 205 -4.94 16.40 -25.77
N GLY A 206 -4.33 16.84 -24.66
CA GLY A 206 -3.94 18.25 -24.50
C GLY A 206 -5.11 19.22 -24.23
N THR A 207 -6.34 18.71 -24.06
CA THR A 207 -7.52 19.53 -23.81
C THR A 207 -8.05 19.30 -22.39
N LYS A 208 -8.31 20.40 -21.67
CA LYS A 208 -8.90 20.37 -20.33
C LYS A 208 -10.28 19.69 -20.37
N SER A 209 -10.40 18.57 -19.69
CA SER A 209 -11.61 17.75 -19.61
C SER A 209 -12.29 17.97 -18.26
N THR A 210 -13.63 17.92 -18.23
CA THR A 210 -14.42 18.06 -17.00
C THR A 210 -15.17 16.78 -16.71
N PHE A 211 -14.99 16.25 -15.49
CA PHE A 211 -15.74 15.08 -15.03
C PHE A 211 -17.21 15.40 -14.77
N VAL A 212 -18.10 14.54 -15.28
CA VAL A 212 -19.54 14.62 -15.08
C VAL A 212 -19.98 13.56 -14.07
N ALA A 213 -20.12 13.95 -12.82
CA ALA A 213 -20.56 13.06 -11.74
C ALA A 213 -22.06 12.72 -11.79
N GLU A 214 -22.89 13.67 -12.22
CA GLU A 214 -24.35 13.53 -12.27
C GLU A 214 -24.86 13.63 -13.71
N PHE A 215 -25.48 12.55 -14.20
CA PHE A 215 -26.16 12.56 -15.49
C PHE A 215 -27.50 11.81 -15.43
N THR A 216 -28.37 12.09 -16.40
CA THR A 216 -29.64 11.39 -16.59
C THR A 216 -29.79 11.03 -18.06
N LEU A 217 -29.99 9.74 -18.33
CA LEU A 217 -30.34 9.24 -19.66
C LEU A 217 -31.83 9.47 -19.91
N LYS A 218 -32.17 10.20 -20.97
CA LYS A 218 -33.55 10.41 -21.43
C LYS A 218 -33.68 10.07 -22.90
N LYS A 219 -34.27 8.91 -23.19
CA LYS A 219 -34.38 8.35 -24.55
C LYS A 219 -33.00 8.31 -25.21
N ASP A 220 -32.72 9.22 -26.13
CA ASP A 220 -31.50 9.28 -26.93
C ASP A 220 -30.59 10.47 -26.55
N GLN A 221 -30.79 11.05 -25.37
CA GLN A 221 -30.01 12.19 -24.88
C GLN A 221 -29.45 11.95 -23.48
N ILE A 222 -28.24 12.44 -23.25
CA ILE A 222 -27.60 12.53 -21.95
C ILE A 222 -27.78 13.96 -21.42
N GLN A 223 -28.45 14.10 -20.27
CA GLN A 223 -28.55 15.38 -19.55
C GLN A 223 -27.54 15.41 -18.41
N PHE A 224 -26.76 16.48 -18.32
CA PHE A 224 -25.70 16.63 -17.32
C PHE A 224 -25.54 18.09 -16.89
N LYS A 225 -24.78 18.36 -15.82
CA LYS A 225 -24.39 19.72 -15.42
C LYS A 225 -23.04 20.06 -16.04
N ASN A 226 -22.93 21.22 -16.69
CA ASN A 226 -21.66 21.71 -17.25
C ASN A 226 -20.78 22.34 -16.16
N VAL A 227 -19.60 22.84 -16.56
CA VAL A 227 -18.63 23.54 -15.69
C VAL A 227 -19.24 24.73 -14.92
N ASN A 228 -20.30 25.34 -15.45
CA ASN A 228 -21.01 26.45 -14.81
C ASN A 228 -22.19 25.99 -13.93
N GLY A 229 -22.34 24.68 -13.70
CA GLY A 229 -23.46 24.09 -12.98
C GLY A 229 -24.79 24.11 -13.75
N GLN A 230 -24.81 24.58 -15.00
CA GLN A 230 -26.01 24.67 -15.82
C GLN A 230 -26.33 23.32 -16.47
N LYS A 231 -27.63 23.00 -16.57
CA LYS A 231 -28.10 21.79 -17.24
C LYS A 231 -27.84 21.88 -18.74
N SER A 232 -26.98 20.99 -19.23
CA SER A 232 -26.68 20.79 -20.64
C SER A 232 -27.24 19.45 -21.11
N ARG A 233 -27.42 19.32 -22.42
CA ARG A 233 -27.92 18.09 -23.06
C ARG A 233 -27.12 17.83 -24.32
N ALA A 234 -26.77 16.57 -24.54
CA ALA A 234 -26.11 16.11 -25.75
C ALA A 234 -26.76 14.80 -26.23
N PRO A 235 -26.96 14.61 -27.55
CA PRO A 235 -27.35 13.33 -28.12
C PRO A 235 -26.39 12.21 -27.72
N GLN A 236 -26.90 11.02 -27.42
CA GLN A 236 -26.07 9.90 -26.97
C GLN A 236 -25.04 9.46 -28.03
N ASN A 237 -25.37 9.61 -29.32
CA ASN A 237 -24.47 9.29 -30.44
C ASN A 237 -23.33 10.29 -30.64
N GLU A 238 -23.35 11.43 -29.94
CA GLU A 238 -22.22 12.38 -29.90
C GLU A 238 -21.21 12.06 -28.79
N TRP A 239 -21.51 11.08 -27.92
CA TRP A 239 -20.57 10.58 -26.93
C TRP A 239 -19.75 9.44 -27.52
N THR A 240 -18.43 9.55 -27.43
CA THR A 240 -17.48 8.56 -27.92
C THR A 240 -16.89 7.77 -26.75
N MET A 241 -16.72 6.45 -26.91
CA MET A 241 -15.97 5.68 -25.93
C MET A 241 -14.48 6.03 -26.02
N ALA A 242 -13.86 6.23 -24.87
CA ALA A 242 -12.43 6.44 -24.73
C ALA A 242 -11.89 5.68 -23.51
N LYS A 243 -10.57 5.54 -23.44
CA LYS A 243 -9.86 4.96 -22.31
C LYS A 243 -9.02 6.04 -21.65
N VAL A 244 -9.14 6.19 -20.34
CA VAL A 244 -8.41 7.20 -19.56
C VAL A 244 -7.70 6.50 -18.42
N TYR A 245 -6.46 6.92 -18.13
CA TYR A 245 -5.74 6.45 -16.94
C TYR A 245 -6.32 7.12 -15.70
N TYR A 246 -6.73 6.33 -14.71
CA TYR A 246 -7.23 6.78 -13.42
C TYR A 246 -6.67 5.86 -12.34
N GLU A 247 -5.98 6.41 -11.34
CA GLU A 247 -5.35 5.63 -10.26
C GLU A 247 -4.45 4.48 -10.78
N ALA A 248 -3.63 4.76 -11.81
CA ALA A 248 -2.77 3.80 -12.51
C ALA A 248 -3.50 2.65 -13.26
N GLU A 249 -4.82 2.69 -13.35
CA GLU A 249 -5.61 1.75 -14.15
C GLU A 249 -6.20 2.42 -15.39
N LEU A 250 -6.30 1.66 -16.49
CA LEU A 250 -6.91 2.13 -17.72
C LEU A 250 -8.42 1.86 -17.68
N VAL A 251 -9.23 2.91 -17.54
CA VAL A 251 -10.68 2.81 -17.33
C VAL A 251 -11.44 3.26 -18.58
N ASP A 252 -12.48 2.51 -18.97
CA ASP A 252 -13.38 2.89 -20.05
C ASP A 252 -14.33 4.03 -19.61
N CYS A 253 -14.40 5.09 -20.42
CA CYS A 253 -15.28 6.24 -20.19
C CYS A 253 -16.00 6.68 -21.47
N LEU A 254 -17.04 7.50 -21.32
CA LEU A 254 -17.66 8.24 -22.42
C LEU A 254 -17.15 9.67 -22.42
N THR A 255 -16.74 10.18 -23.59
CA THR A 255 -16.29 11.54 -23.81
C THR A 255 -17.22 12.30 -24.76
N TYR A 256 -17.40 13.59 -24.52
CA TYR A 256 -18.18 14.49 -25.36
C TYR A 256 -17.47 15.82 -25.54
N LEU A 257 -17.31 16.25 -26.79
CA LEU A 257 -16.76 17.55 -27.14
C LEU A 257 -17.93 18.50 -27.46
N ALA A 258 -18.20 19.44 -26.55
CA ALA A 258 -19.26 20.41 -26.76
C ALA A 258 -18.88 21.40 -27.88
N PRO A 259 -19.86 22.02 -28.57
CA PRO A 259 -19.61 23.05 -29.56
C PRO A 259 -18.82 24.27 -29.03
N SER A 260 -18.80 24.49 -27.72
CA SER A 260 -18.00 25.53 -27.09
C SER A 260 -16.51 25.20 -26.98
N GLY A 261 -16.08 24.00 -27.41
CA GLY A 261 -14.70 23.50 -27.26
C GLY A 261 -14.42 22.80 -25.92
N ASN A 262 -15.38 22.80 -24.98
CA ASN A 262 -15.19 22.13 -23.69
C ASN A 262 -15.37 20.61 -23.85
N ARG A 263 -14.43 19.84 -23.28
CA ARG A 263 -14.50 18.38 -23.25
C ARG A 263 -15.09 17.91 -21.91
N TYR A 264 -16.04 16.99 -21.98
CA TYR A 264 -16.68 16.36 -20.82
C TYR A 264 -16.42 14.85 -20.86
N TYR A 265 -16.27 14.23 -19.69
CA TYR A 265 -16.16 12.77 -19.58
C TYR A 265 -16.97 12.23 -18.41
N MET A 266 -17.42 10.98 -18.53
CA MET A 266 -18.09 10.24 -17.45
C MET A 266 -17.72 8.76 -17.47
N TRP A 267 -17.69 8.15 -16.28
CA TRP A 267 -17.48 6.72 -16.15
C TRP A 267 -18.69 5.95 -16.67
N LEU A 268 -18.43 4.88 -17.42
CA LEU A 268 -19.50 3.98 -17.85
C LEU A 268 -20.08 3.29 -16.60
N PRO A 269 -21.40 3.40 -16.33
CA PRO A 269 -21.99 2.67 -15.22
C PRO A 269 -21.79 1.17 -15.44
N SER A 270 -21.36 0.47 -14.39
CA SER A 270 -21.12 -0.98 -14.42
C SER A 270 -22.41 -1.70 -14.85
N GLY A 271 -22.44 -2.16 -16.10
CA GLY A 271 -23.63 -2.73 -16.74
C GLY A 271 -23.93 -2.18 -18.13
N TYR A 272 -23.26 -1.10 -18.56
CA TYR A 272 -23.36 -0.59 -19.94
C TYR A 272 -22.44 -1.34 -20.93
N ALA A 273 -21.60 -2.25 -20.44
CA ALA A 273 -20.70 -3.04 -21.26
C ALA A 273 -21.51 -3.99 -22.17
N GLN A 274 -21.42 -3.74 -23.48
CA GLN A 274 -21.79 -4.64 -24.57
C GLN A 274 -23.29 -4.88 -24.81
N GLY A 275 -24.07 -3.81 -24.95
CA GLY A 275 -25.15 -3.88 -25.94
C GLY A 275 -24.54 -3.76 -27.33
N GLU A 276 -24.32 -4.88 -28.02
CA GLU A 276 -23.87 -4.88 -29.42
C GLU A 276 -24.61 -3.80 -30.22
N SER A 277 -23.85 -2.92 -30.86
CA SER A 277 -24.37 -1.82 -31.68
C SER A 277 -25.51 -2.31 -32.57
N SER A 278 -26.75 -1.91 -32.24
CA SER A 278 -27.99 -2.31 -32.92
C SER A 278 -28.10 -1.77 -34.36
N THR A 279 -26.99 -1.27 -34.92
CA THR A 279 -26.91 -0.72 -36.27
C THR A 279 -26.81 -1.80 -37.36
N SER A 280 -26.65 -3.09 -37.02
CA SER A 280 -26.52 -4.18 -38.02
C SER A 280 -27.86 -4.82 -38.48
N ARG A 281 -29.02 -4.40 -37.96
CA ARG A 281 -30.33 -4.88 -38.48
C ARG A 281 -30.91 -3.89 -39.52
N ARG A 282 -30.35 -3.87 -40.73
CA ARG A 282 -31.03 -3.24 -41.88
C ARG A 282 -30.97 -4.11 -43.15
N ARG A 283 -32.17 -4.47 -43.61
CA ARG A 283 -32.59 -4.88 -44.97
C ARG A 283 -32.15 -6.27 -45.45
N LYS A 284 -33.00 -7.27 -45.21
CA LYS A 284 -33.34 -8.24 -46.28
C LYS A 284 -34.59 -7.75 -46.99
N HIS A 285 -34.40 -7.37 -48.25
CA HIS A 285 -35.43 -7.04 -49.20
C HIS A 285 -36.37 -8.24 -49.40
N ARG A 286 -37.67 -7.95 -49.41
CA ARG A 286 -38.73 -8.80 -49.93
C ARG A 286 -38.57 -8.85 -51.46
N SER A 287 -38.50 -10.04 -52.01
CA SER A 287 -38.78 -10.38 -53.40
C SER A 287 -39.73 -11.56 -53.38
#